data_AF-A0A919PN03-F1
#
_entry.id   AF-A0A919PN03-F1
#
_cell.length_a   1.000
_cell.length_b   1.000
_cell.length_c   1.000
_cell.angle_alpha   90.00
_cell.angle_beta   90.00
_cell.angle_gamma   90.00
#
_symmetry.space_group_name_H-M   'P 1'
#
loop_
_entity.id
_entity.type
_entity.pdbx_description
1 polymer ?
#
loop_
_entity_poly.entity_id
_entity_poly.type
_entity_poly.pdbx_seq_one_letter_code
_entity_poly.pdbx_strand_id
1 'polypeptide(L)'
;MSVSLILVPLAVAAVSAAHGMRSSRDQQNQVICQVQTRMRDASLLAAALRGTDAEVTEGAGEIVARWRGAQARFTRTEDGIWAAHFTGDVDEARAVDIVRAIDAGYGLQVQRAVLQRLRERAPAAGLRLESESVAADSSVRLTFAVEGRS
;
A
#
# COMPACT_ATOMS: atom_id res chain seq x y z
N MET A 1 -21.92 8.93 -6.14
CA MET A 1 -22.06 8.34 -4.79
C MET A 1 -20.72 8.46 -4.07
N SER A 2 -20.65 8.16 -2.77
CA SER A 2 -19.41 8.27 -2.01
C SER A 2 -19.25 7.13 -1.01
N VAL A 3 -18.01 6.65 -0.90
CA VAL A 3 -17.62 5.47 -0.09
C VAL A 3 -16.32 5.80 0.63
N SER A 4 -16.26 5.53 1.92
CA SER A 4 -15.08 5.71 2.75
C SER A 4 -14.51 4.35 3.14
N LEU A 5 -13.20 4.17 2.94
CA LEU A 5 -12.47 2.96 3.30
C LEU A 5 -11.44 3.26 4.37
N ILE A 6 -11.43 2.49 5.47
CA ILE A 6 -10.42 2.56 6.51
C ILE A 6 -9.37 1.48 6.23
N LEU A 7 -8.12 1.88 5.97
CA LEU A 7 -7.03 1.00 5.54
C LEU A 7 -6.20 0.53 6.73
N VAL A 8 -6.66 -0.52 7.40
CA VAL A 8 -6.05 -1.04 8.63
C VAL A 8 -4.78 -1.83 8.30
N PRO A 9 -3.59 -1.48 8.86
CA PRO A 9 -2.39 -2.25 8.62
C PRO A 9 -2.48 -3.66 9.22
N LEU A 10 -2.07 -4.70 8.48
CA LEU A 10 -2.06 -6.09 8.96
C LEU A 10 -1.32 -6.30 10.30
N ALA A 11 -0.32 -5.48 10.62
CA ALA A 11 0.40 -5.54 11.90
C ALA A 11 -0.37 -4.93 13.10
N VAL A 12 -1.41 -4.12 12.84
CA VAL A 12 -2.30 -3.54 13.87
C VAL A 12 -3.47 -4.47 14.17
N ALA A 13 -3.74 -5.45 13.30
CA ALA A 13 -4.90 -6.35 13.38
C ALA A 13 -4.88 -7.35 14.56
N ALA A 14 -3.83 -7.37 15.40
CA ALA A 14 -3.75 -8.27 16.54
C ALA A 14 -4.65 -7.88 17.74
N VAL A 15 -5.22 -6.66 17.80
CA VAL A 15 -6.06 -6.21 18.94
C VAL A 15 -7.55 -6.08 18.59
N SER A 16 -7.95 -6.22 17.33
CA SER A 16 -9.34 -6.04 16.90
C SER A 16 -9.95 -7.32 16.34
N ALA A 17 -9.70 -8.46 17.00
CA ALA A 17 -10.29 -9.76 16.63
C ALA A 17 -11.78 -9.91 17.00
N ALA A 18 -12.45 -8.82 17.39
CA ALA A 18 -13.90 -8.76 17.37
C ALA A 18 -14.30 -7.84 16.23
N HIS A 19 -15.04 -8.41 15.26
CA HIS A 19 -15.78 -7.76 14.17
C HIS A 19 -15.21 -7.96 12.77
N GLY A 20 -15.68 -9.03 12.13
CA GLY A 20 -15.62 -9.18 10.68
C GLY A 20 -16.26 -8.00 9.95
N MET A 21 -15.96 -7.88 8.66
CA MET A 21 -16.46 -6.87 7.71
C MET A 21 -17.72 -6.14 8.20
N ARG A 22 -17.53 -4.93 8.75
CA ARG A 22 -18.63 -4.02 9.10
C ARG A 22 -18.64 -2.91 8.07
N SER A 23 -19.57 -2.98 7.11
CA SER A 23 -20.04 -1.76 6.48
C SER A 23 -20.96 -1.07 7.49
N SER A 24 -20.65 0.18 7.80
CA SER A 24 -21.48 1.04 8.66
C SER A 24 -21.76 2.34 7.92
N ARG A 25 -22.84 3.01 8.29
CA ARG A 25 -23.12 4.35 7.78
C ARG A 25 -22.78 5.39 8.83
N ASP A 26 -22.05 6.42 8.45
CA ASP A 26 -21.82 7.56 9.34
C ASP A 26 -23.08 8.46 9.45
N GLN A 27 -22.96 9.51 10.27
CA GLN A 27 -24.01 10.51 10.47
C GLN A 27 -24.37 11.27 9.18
N GLN A 28 -23.51 11.20 8.15
CA GLN A 28 -23.69 11.76 6.81
C GLN A 28 -24.14 10.71 5.77
N ASN A 29 -24.60 9.53 6.24
CA ASN A 29 -25.06 8.40 5.44
C ASN A 29 -24.02 7.88 4.42
N GLN A 30 -22.73 8.06 4.72
CA GLN A 30 -21.60 7.54 3.92
C GLN A 30 -21.35 6.08 4.25
N VAL A 31 -21.09 5.25 3.24
CA VAL A 31 -20.70 3.86 3.45
C VAL A 31 -19.24 3.83 3.94
N ILE A 32 -19.02 3.37 5.17
CA ILE A 32 -17.69 3.13 5.75
C ILE A 32 -17.39 1.65 5.72
N CYS A 33 -16.33 1.23 5.01
CA CYS A 33 -15.85 -0.16 5.03
C CYS A 33 -14.40 -0.23 5.52
N GLN A 34 -14.07 -1.28 6.26
CA GLN A 34 -12.70 -1.52 6.73
C GLN A 34 -12.00 -2.50 5.79
N VAL A 35 -10.80 -2.13 5.34
CA VAL A 35 -9.97 -2.95 4.45
C VAL A 35 -8.61 -3.18 5.11
N GLN A 36 -8.21 -4.44 5.22
CA GLN A 36 -6.88 -4.79 5.73
C GLN A 36 -5.84 -4.54 4.62
N THR A 37 -4.78 -3.80 4.95
CA THR A 37 -3.73 -3.41 3.98
C THR A 37 -2.33 -3.55 4.59
N ARG A 38 -1.30 -3.43 3.74
CA ARG A 38 0.11 -3.33 4.20
C ARG A 38 0.66 -1.91 4.12
N MET A 39 -0.18 -0.93 3.77
CA MET A 39 0.22 0.41 3.38
C MET A 39 0.58 1.27 4.61
N ARG A 40 1.88 1.56 4.80
CA ARG A 40 2.36 2.44 5.88
C ARG A 40 3.08 3.67 5.36
N ASP A 41 3.87 3.50 4.30
CA ASP A 41 4.72 4.55 3.73
C ASP A 41 3.95 5.35 2.67
N ALA A 42 3.92 6.68 2.81
CA ALA A 42 3.21 7.58 1.91
C ALA A 42 3.79 7.58 0.49
N SER A 43 5.12 7.50 0.38
CA SER A 43 5.83 7.53 -0.91
C SER A 43 5.57 6.27 -1.73
N LEU A 44 5.54 5.10 -1.07
CA LEU A 44 5.20 3.84 -1.71
C LEU A 44 3.72 3.78 -2.09
N LEU A 45 2.83 4.39 -1.29
CA LEU A 45 1.41 4.52 -1.61
C LEU A 45 1.21 5.40 -2.86
N ALA A 46 1.87 6.56 -2.93
CA ALA A 46 1.82 7.42 -4.10
C ALA A 46 2.37 6.70 -5.35
N ALA A 47 3.47 5.95 -5.22
CA ALA A 47 4.01 5.14 -6.31
C ALA A 47 3.05 4.03 -6.75
N ALA A 48 2.38 3.35 -5.81
CA ALA A 48 1.38 2.33 -6.11
C ALA A 48 0.17 2.91 -6.84
N LEU A 49 -0.33 4.07 -6.40
CA LEU A 49 -1.45 4.78 -7.03
C LEU A 49 -1.13 5.17 -8.48
N ARG A 50 0.07 5.70 -8.75
CA ARG A 50 0.52 5.99 -10.13
C ARG A 50 0.55 4.73 -11.01
N GLY A 51 0.87 3.58 -10.43
CA GLY A 51 0.83 2.28 -11.11
C GLY A 51 -0.58 1.78 -11.46
N THR A 52 -1.63 2.45 -10.99
CA THR A 52 -3.04 2.16 -11.33
C THR A 52 -3.62 3.16 -12.35
N ASP A 53 -2.75 3.84 -13.10
CA ASP A 53 -3.11 4.92 -14.04
C ASP A 53 -3.82 6.11 -13.40
N ALA A 54 -3.63 6.29 -12.08
CA ALA A 54 -4.15 7.45 -11.37
C ALA A 54 -3.23 8.67 -11.57
N GLU A 55 -3.82 9.84 -11.78
CA GLU A 55 -3.13 11.10 -11.55
C GLU A 55 -3.02 11.34 -10.04
N VAL A 56 -1.79 11.45 -9.53
CA VAL A 56 -1.52 11.55 -8.10
C VAL A 56 -0.97 12.92 -7.74
N THR A 57 -1.65 13.61 -6.82
CA THR A 57 -1.18 14.84 -6.18
C THR A 57 -0.88 14.55 -4.71
N GLU A 58 0.35 14.82 -4.27
CA GLU A 58 0.78 14.65 -2.88
C GLU A 58 0.75 16.01 -2.18
N GLY A 59 0.14 16.07 -1.00
CA GLY A 59 0.06 17.26 -0.14
C GLY A 59 0.60 16.97 1.27
N ALA A 60 0.54 17.96 2.15
CA ALA A 60 0.96 17.81 3.55
C ALA A 60 -0.05 16.94 4.32
N GLY A 61 0.20 15.62 4.37
CA GLY A 61 -0.63 14.66 5.11
C GLY A 61 -1.83 14.11 4.33
N GLU A 62 -1.98 14.48 3.06
CA GLU A 62 -2.98 13.91 2.16
C GLU A 62 -2.38 13.49 0.81
N ILE A 63 -3.00 12.48 0.20
CA ILE A 63 -2.71 12.07 -1.18
C ILE A 63 -4.04 12.04 -1.94
N VAL A 64 -4.11 12.72 -3.08
CA VAL A 64 -5.28 12.72 -3.95
C VAL A 64 -4.96 11.94 -5.20
N ALA A 65 -5.77 10.93 -5.51
CA ALA A 65 -5.69 10.13 -6.71
C ALA A 65 -6.94 10.33 -7.57
N ARG A 66 -6.76 10.57 -8.87
CA ARG A 66 -7.84 10.72 -9.84
C ARG A 66 -7.71 9.69 -10.96
N TRP A 67 -8.79 8.96 -11.20
CA TRP A 67 -8.99 8.11 -12.35
C TRP A 67 -10.11 8.69 -13.21
N ARG A 68 -10.31 8.11 -14.40
CA ARG A 68 -11.46 8.45 -15.25
C ARG A 68 -12.77 8.11 -14.52
N GLY A 69 -13.49 9.13 -14.08
CA GLY A 69 -14.81 9.01 -13.43
C GLY A 69 -14.79 8.71 -11.93
N ALA A 70 -13.60 8.60 -11.32
CA ALA A 70 -13.43 8.29 -9.90
C ALA A 70 -12.31 9.13 -9.29
N GLN A 71 -12.50 9.57 -8.05
CA GLN A 71 -11.48 10.26 -7.28
C GLN A 71 -11.41 9.67 -5.87
N ALA A 72 -10.20 9.49 -5.34
CA ALA A 72 -9.97 9.11 -3.97
C ALA A 72 -9.09 10.16 -3.27
N ARG A 73 -9.46 10.52 -2.04
CA ARG A 73 -8.61 11.28 -1.12
C ARG A 73 -8.15 10.36 0.00
N PHE A 74 -6.85 10.21 0.17
CA PHE A 74 -6.22 9.47 1.25
C PHE A 74 -5.75 10.46 2.31
N THR A 75 -6.16 10.25 3.55
CA THR A 75 -5.77 11.06 4.72
C THR A 75 -5.31 10.15 5.84
N ARG A 76 -4.39 10.62 6.69
CA ARG A 76 -4.06 9.91 7.92
C ARG A 76 -5.02 10.28 9.03
N THR A 77 -5.54 9.29 9.73
CA THR A 77 -6.27 9.46 10.98
C THR A 77 -5.29 9.75 12.12
N GLU A 78 -5.83 10.15 13.28
CA GLU A 78 -5.06 10.39 14.50
C GLU A 78 -4.26 9.15 14.95
N ASP A 79 -4.78 7.95 14.69
CA ASP A 79 -4.11 6.66 14.97
C ASP A 79 -2.99 6.32 13.95
N GLY A 80 -2.69 7.21 13.01
CA GLY A 80 -1.71 6.99 11.95
C GLY A 80 -2.16 5.99 10.87
N ILE A 81 -3.45 5.68 10.82
CA ILE A 81 -4.06 4.79 9.83
C ILE A 81 -4.48 5.61 8.61
N TRP A 82 -4.32 5.07 7.40
CA TRP A 82 -4.83 5.73 6.21
C TRP A 82 -6.33 5.51 6.04
N ALA A 83 -7.07 6.56 5.77
CA ALA A 83 -8.47 6.53 5.35
C ALA A 83 -8.58 7.04 3.91
N ALA A 84 -9.27 6.30 3.06
CA ALA A 84 -9.50 6.62 1.66
C ALA A 84 -10.96 6.98 1.44
N HIS A 85 -11.24 8.21 1.00
CA HIS A 85 -12.57 8.68 0.67
C HIS A 85 -12.75 8.74 -0.85
N PHE A 86 -13.62 7.88 -1.37
CA PHE A 86 -13.94 7.78 -2.78
C PHE A 86 -15.18 8.60 -3.13
N THR A 87 -15.10 9.32 -4.24
CA THR A 87 -16.17 10.13 -4.80
C THR A 87 -16.26 9.92 -6.31
N GLY A 88 -17.46 10.17 -6.87
CA GLY A 88 -17.75 10.02 -8.30
C GLY A 88 -18.63 8.82 -8.60
N ASP A 89 -18.36 8.17 -9.73
CA ASP A 89 -19.04 6.95 -10.17
C ASP A 89 -18.38 5.71 -9.54
N VAL A 90 -18.39 5.66 -8.21
CA VAL A 90 -17.78 4.58 -7.42
C VAL A 90 -18.81 4.06 -6.43
N ASP A 91 -19.13 2.78 -6.55
CA ASP A 91 -19.87 2.02 -5.55
C ASP A 91 -18.90 1.28 -4.62
N GLU A 92 -19.44 0.58 -3.63
CA GLU A 92 -18.64 -0.15 -2.64
C GLU A 92 -17.76 -1.22 -3.28
N ALA A 93 -18.30 -2.01 -4.22
CA ALA A 93 -17.58 -3.09 -4.87
C ALA A 93 -16.39 -2.54 -5.67
N ARG A 94 -16.62 -1.50 -6.48
CA ARG A 94 -15.58 -0.82 -7.26
C ARG A 94 -14.53 -0.17 -6.36
N ALA A 95 -14.93 0.44 -5.23
CA ALA A 95 -13.98 1.01 -4.28
C ALA A 95 -13.05 -0.06 -3.68
N VAL A 96 -13.60 -1.21 -3.31
CA VAL A 96 -12.83 -2.34 -2.77
C VAL A 96 -11.85 -2.88 -3.82
N ASP A 97 -12.29 -3.03 -5.07
CA ASP A 97 -11.43 -3.53 -6.16
C ASP A 97 -10.28 -2.56 -6.46
N ILE A 98 -10.54 -1.25 -6.45
CA ILE A 98 -9.49 -0.23 -6.59
C ILE A 98 -8.48 -0.36 -5.45
N VAL A 99 -8.93 -0.47 -4.19
CA VAL A 99 -8.01 -0.62 -3.05
C VAL A 99 -7.20 -1.92 -3.11
N ARG A 100 -7.79 -3.03 -3.58
CA ARG A 100 -7.06 -4.29 -3.79
C ARG A 100 -5.97 -4.16 -4.85
N ALA A 101 -6.26 -3.47 -5.96
CA ALA A 101 -5.26 -3.19 -6.99
C ALA A 101 -4.11 -2.33 -6.44
N ILE A 102 -4.43 -1.32 -5.63
CA ILE A 102 -3.44 -0.46 -4.96
C ILE A 102 -2.60 -1.29 -3.96
N ASP A 103 -3.20 -2.21 -3.19
CA ASP A 103 -2.47 -3.06 -2.23
C ASP A 103 -1.48 -3.99 -2.93
N ALA A 104 -1.89 -4.61 -4.03
CA ALA A 104 -0.99 -5.41 -4.87
C ALA A 104 0.17 -4.57 -5.42
N GLY A 105 -0.13 -3.39 -5.99
CA GLY A 105 0.88 -2.46 -6.49
C GLY A 105 1.84 -1.99 -5.39
N TYR A 106 1.32 -1.69 -4.20
CA TYR A 106 2.12 -1.30 -3.04
C TYR A 106 3.07 -2.41 -2.60
N GLY A 107 2.62 -3.67 -2.57
CA GLY A 107 3.46 -4.82 -2.28
C GLY A 107 4.67 -4.92 -3.22
N LEU A 108 4.47 -4.68 -4.51
CA LEU A 108 5.57 -4.62 -5.49
C LEU A 108 6.53 -3.46 -5.22
N GLN A 109 6.03 -2.28 -4.85
CA GLN A 109 6.89 -1.15 -4.50
C GLN A 109 7.73 -1.42 -3.24
N VAL A 110 7.14 -2.05 -2.21
CA VAL A 110 7.87 -2.48 -1.02
C VAL A 110 8.97 -3.46 -1.39
N GLN A 111 8.67 -4.47 -2.20
CA GLN A 111 9.65 -5.46 -2.62
C GLN A 111 10.83 -4.80 -3.36
N ARG A 112 10.55 -3.89 -4.31
CA ARG A 112 11.57 -3.13 -5.05
C ARG A 112 12.43 -2.29 -4.11
N ALA A 113 11.82 -1.56 -3.18
CA ALA A 113 12.54 -0.73 -2.22
C ALA A 113 13.44 -1.56 -1.30
N VAL A 114 12.98 -2.73 -0.86
CA VAL A 114 13.78 -3.66 -0.05
C VAL A 114 14.97 -4.20 -0.85
N LEU A 115 14.74 -4.67 -2.08
CA LEU A 115 15.81 -5.17 -2.95
C LEU A 115 16.88 -4.10 -3.21
N GLN A 116 16.46 -2.87 -3.52
CA GLN A 116 17.37 -1.75 -3.73
C GLN A 116 18.21 -1.48 -2.48
N ARG A 117 17.58 -1.39 -1.30
CA ARG A 117 18.30 -1.19 -0.02
C ARG A 117 19.28 -2.31 0.28
N LEU A 118 18.94 -3.56 -0.02
CA LEU A 118 19.84 -4.70 0.17
C LEU A 118 21.07 -4.59 -0.74
N ARG A 119 20.88 -4.24 -2.01
CA ARG A 119 21.98 -4.04 -2.96
C ARG A 119 22.89 -2.88 -2.56
N GLU A 120 22.34 -1.78 -2.10
CA GLU A 120 23.10 -0.59 -1.66
C GLU A 120 23.89 -0.87 -0.37
N ARG A 121 23.33 -1.64 0.57
CA ARG A 121 23.95 -1.89 1.89
C ARG A 121 24.89 -3.10 1.91
N ALA A 122 24.75 -4.05 0.98
CA ALA A 122 25.55 -5.27 0.96
C ALA A 122 27.07 -5.01 0.91
N PRO A 123 27.61 -4.11 0.05
CA PRO A 123 29.05 -3.85 0.00
C PRO A 123 29.60 -3.30 1.32
N ALA A 124 28.86 -2.40 1.97
CA ALA A 124 29.25 -1.85 3.26
C ALA A 124 29.26 -2.90 4.40
N ALA A 125 28.58 -4.03 4.21
CA ALA A 125 28.58 -5.17 5.11
C ALA A 125 29.62 -6.25 4.73
N GLY A 126 30.48 -6.01 3.73
CA GLY A 126 31.42 -7.01 3.20
C GLY A 126 30.73 -8.14 2.44
N LEU A 127 29.54 -7.88 1.90
CA LEU A 127 28.75 -8.83 1.14
C LEU A 127 28.72 -8.44 -0.34
N ARG A 128 29.08 -9.37 -1.22
CA ARG A 128 28.99 -9.22 -2.67
C ARG A 128 27.81 -10.03 -3.19
N LEU A 129 26.92 -9.41 -3.95
CA LEU A 129 25.82 -10.12 -4.59
C LEU A 129 26.37 -11.10 -5.63
N GLU A 130 26.08 -12.39 -5.49
CA GLU A 130 26.50 -13.44 -6.43
C GLU A 130 25.41 -13.84 -7.40
N SER A 131 24.18 -13.99 -6.91
CA SER A 131 23.06 -14.34 -7.76
C SER A 131 21.76 -13.71 -7.30
N GLU A 132 20.93 -13.40 -8.29
CA GLU A 132 19.55 -12.99 -8.13
C GLU A 132 18.68 -13.87 -9.03
N SER A 133 17.65 -14.47 -8.45
CA SER A 133 16.67 -15.24 -9.21
C SER A 133 15.25 -14.89 -8.77
N VAL A 134 14.35 -14.86 -9.75
CA VAL A 134 12.91 -14.67 -9.54
C VAL A 134 12.25 -16.03 -9.73
N ALA A 135 11.52 -16.49 -8.72
CA ALA A 135 10.77 -17.74 -8.78
C ALA A 135 9.40 -17.54 -9.45
N ALA A 136 8.74 -18.65 -9.80
CA ALA A 136 7.45 -18.65 -10.49
C ALA A 136 6.31 -17.99 -9.68
N ASP A 137 6.45 -17.92 -8.36
CA ASP A 137 5.53 -17.23 -7.44
C ASP A 137 5.88 -15.73 -7.26
N SER A 138 6.77 -15.18 -8.09
CA SER A 138 7.29 -13.81 -7.98
C SER A 138 8.09 -13.52 -6.70
N SER A 139 8.53 -14.57 -5.97
CA SER A 139 9.52 -14.40 -4.92
C SER A 139 10.90 -14.12 -5.52
N VAL A 140 11.66 -13.24 -4.87
CA VAL A 140 13.03 -12.88 -5.30
C VAL A 140 14.02 -13.46 -4.30
N ARG A 141 14.96 -14.26 -4.80
CA ARG A 141 16.04 -14.85 -4.02
C ARG A 141 17.34 -14.13 -4.35
N LEU A 142 18.02 -13.63 -3.32
CA LEU A 142 19.35 -13.04 -3.42
C LEU A 142 20.34 -13.94 -2.68
N THR A 143 21.46 -14.26 -3.34
CA THR A 143 22.59 -14.97 -2.72
C THR A 143 23.78 -14.03 -2.64
N PHE A 144 24.36 -13.89 -1.46
CA PHE A 144 25.52 -13.03 -1.22
C PHE A 144 26.73 -13.89 -0.81
N ALA A 145 27.89 -13.59 -1.38
CA ALA A 145 29.18 -14.09 -0.91
C ALA A 145 29.76 -13.12 0.12
N VAL A 146 30.44 -13.68 1.12
CA VAL A 146 31.21 -12.89 2.10
C VAL A 146 32.58 -12.61 1.48
N GLU A 147 32.95 -11.34 1.38
CA GLU A 147 34.32 -10.97 1.05
C GLU A 147 35.20 -11.25 2.27
N GLY A 148 35.97 -12.33 2.21
CA GLY A 148 36.96 -12.66 3.21
C GLY A 148 38.00 -11.54 3.30
N ARG A 149 38.24 -11.02 4.50
CA ARG A 149 39.33 -10.11 4.78
C ARG A 149 40.64 -10.90 4.64
N SER A 150 41.29 -10.80 3.48
CA SER A 150 42.68 -11.25 3.26
C SER A 150 43.67 -10.28 3.91
#